data_AF-A0A0E4BM06-F1
#
_entry.id   AF-A0A0E4BM06-F1
#
_cell.length_a   1.000
_cell.length_b   1.000
_cell.length_c   1.000
_cell.angle_alpha   90.00
_cell.angle_beta   90.00
_cell.angle_gamma   90.00
#
_symmetry.space_group_name_H-M   'P 1'
#
loop_
_entity.id
_entity.type
_entity.pdbx_description
1 polymer ?
#
loop_
_entity_poly.entity_id
_entity_poly.type
_entity_poly.pdbx_seq_one_letter_code
_entity_poly.pdbx_strand_id
1 'polypeptide(L)' 'MYLAKVKSPEQSKEPWDYLEIIKTVKGEDAFRPVSESKCPLLKK' A
#
# COMPACT_ATOMS: atom_id res chain seq x y z
N MET A 1 -2.80 -0.93 2.95
CA MET A 1 -1.91 -0.56 1.83
C MET A 1 -2.37 -1.27 0.56
N TYR A 2 -1.97 -0.79 -0.62
CA TYR A 2 -2.27 -1.46 -1.88
C TYR A 2 -0.98 -1.89 -2.58
N LEU A 3 -1.01 -3.07 -3.18
CA LEU A 3 -0.01 -3.46 -4.16
C LEU A 3 -0.54 -3.03 -5.53
N ALA A 4 0.17 -2.14 -6.18
CA ALA A 4 -0.17 -1.61 -7.49
C ALA A 4 0.83 -2.07 -8.54
N LYS A 5 0.33 -2.31 -9.76
CA LYS A 5 1.13 -2.60 -10.95
C LYS A 5 0.97 -1.44 -11.93
N VAL A 6 2.05 -1.03 -12.58
CA VAL A 6 1.99 -0.05 -13.67
C VAL A 6 1.32 -0.70 -14.88
N LYS A 7 0.29 -0.02 -15.42
CA LYS A 7 -0.46 -0.41 -16.61
C LYS A 7 0.42 -0.36 -17.85
N SER A 8 0.10 -1.17 -18.87
CA SER A 8 0.67 -0.99 -20.20
C SER A 8 0.11 0.27 -20.89
N PRO A 9 0.76 0.79 -21.94
CA PRO A 9 0.26 1.96 -22.68
C PRO A 9 -1.17 1.80 -23.20
N GLU A 10 -1.54 0.59 -23.64
CA GLU A 10 -2.89 0.29 -24.17
C GLU A 10 -3.97 0.25 -23.07
N GLN A 11 -3.56 0.07 -21.81
CA GLN A 11 -4.46 -0.03 -20.65
C GLN A 11 -4.74 1.32 -19.99
N SER A 12 -3.92 2.35 -20.24
CA SER A 12 -4.09 3.71 -19.69
C SER A 12 -5.01 4.55 -20.58
N LYS A 13 -6.25 4.79 -20.13
CA LYS A 13 -7.29 5.36 -21.02
C LYS A 13 -7.45 6.88 -20.93
N GLU A 14 -6.92 7.47 -19.88
CA GLU A 14 -7.08 8.90 -19.60
C GLU A 14 -5.87 9.39 -18.80
N PRO A 15 -5.63 10.71 -18.74
CA PRO A 15 -4.55 11.25 -17.92
C PRO A 15 -4.62 10.70 -16.50
N TRP A 16 -3.47 10.28 -15.96
CA TRP A 16 -3.29 9.73 -14.61
C TRP A 16 -3.77 8.29 -14.39
N ASP A 17 -4.26 7.60 -15.43
CA ASP A 17 -4.69 6.20 -15.34
C ASP A 17 -3.53 5.19 -15.42
N TYR A 18 -2.60 5.23 -14.46
CA TYR A 18 -1.33 4.49 -14.56
C TYR A 18 -1.29 3.18 -13.80
N LEU A 19 -2.15 3.00 -12.81
CA LEU A 19 -2.01 1.94 -11.82
C LEU A 19 -3.20 1.00 -11.84
N GLU A 20 -2.91 -0.29 -11.78
CA GLU A 20 -3.85 -1.36 -11.51
C GLU A 20 -3.60 -1.87 -10.08
N ILE A 21 -4.64 -1.94 -9.26
CA ILE A 21 -4.53 -2.51 -7.91
C ILE A 21 -4.66 -4.03 -8.01
N ILE A 22 -3.55 -4.74 -7.76
CA ILE A 22 -3.50 -6.20 -7.86
C ILE A 22 -3.76 -6.90 -6.52
N LYS A 23 -3.59 -6.19 -5.40
CA LYS A 23 -3.91 -6.72 -4.06
C LYS A 23 -4.16 -5.60 -3.05
N THR A 24 -5.10 -5.84 -2.15
CA THR A 24 -5.31 -5.02 -0.94
C THR A 24 -4.68 -5.72 0.26
N VAL A 25 -3.81 -5.01 0.97
CA VAL A 25 -3.21 -5.48 2.23
C VAL A 25 -4.07 -4.98 3.39
N LYS A 26 -4.55 -5.91 4.23
CA LYS A 26 -5.30 -5.58 5.45
C LYS A 26 -4.49 -4.61 6.31
N GLY A 27 -5.19 -3.72 7.01
CA GLY A 27 -4.53 -2.68 7.82
C GLY A 27 -3.62 -3.24 8.90
N GLU A 28 -4.04 -4.33 9.55
CA GLU A 28 -3.27 -5.02 10.59
C GLU A 28 -1.96 -5.64 10.08
N ASP A 29 -1.97 -6.20 8.86
CA ASP A 29 -0.79 -6.82 8.23
C ASP A 29 0.12 -5.80 7.54
N ALA A 30 -0.40 -4.59 7.27
CA ALA A 30 0.32 -3.56 6.54
C ALA A 30 1.42 -2.89 7.37
N PHE A 31 1.34 -2.98 8.70
CA PHE A 31 2.25 -2.32 9.62
C PHE A 31 2.77 -3.31 10.65
N ARG A 32 3.97 -3.04 11.18
CA ARG A 32 4.50 -3.81 12.31
C ARG A 32 3.61 -3.61 13.54
N PRO A 33 3.40 -4.65 14.37
CA PRO A 33 2.62 -4.52 15.57
C PRO A 33 3.26 -3.54 16.56
N VAL A 34 2.43 -2.94 17.43
CA VAL A 34 2.87 -1.97 18.45
C VAL A 34 4.00 -2.53 19.33
N SER A 35 3.96 -3.84 19.63
CA SER A 35 4.99 -4.54 20.41
C SER A 35 6.40 -4.49 19.78
N GLU A 36 6.48 -4.33 18.46
CA GLU A 36 7.74 -4.23 17.70
C GLU A 36 8.09 -2.78 17.32
N SER A 37 7.31 -1.82 17.79
CA SER A 37 7.56 -0.41 17.53
C SER A 37 8.82 0.07 18.27
N LYS A 38 9.68 0.79 17.55
CA LYS A 38 10.86 1.47 18.11
C LYS A 38 10.58 2.92 18.50
N CYS A 39 9.33 3.37 18.41
CA CYS A 39 8.97 4.76 18.69
C CYS A 39 9.01 5.03 20.20
N PRO A 40 9.85 5.96 20.70
CA PRO A 40 9.99 6.22 22.13
C PRO A 40 8.77 6.90 22.77
N LEU A 41 7.89 7.49 21.95
CA LEU A 41 6.67 8.15 22.41
C LEU A 41 5.47 7.19 22.51
N LEU A 42 5.59 5.99 21.94
CA LEU A 42 4.55 5.00 21.97
C LEU A 42 4.62 4.28 23.33
N LYS A 43 3.86 4.77 24.30
CA LYS A 43 3.72 4.12 25.61
C LYS A 43 3.07 2.75 25.39
N LYS A 44 3.65 1.71 26.00
CA LYS A 44 3.03 0.38 26.09
C LYS A 44 1.78 0.44 26.96
#